data_AF-A0AAW0UWP1-F1
#
_entry.id   AF-A0AAW0UWP1-F1
#
_cell.length_a   1.000
_cell.length_b   1.000
_cell.length_c   1.000
_cell.angle_alpha   90.00
_cell.angle_beta   90.00
_cell.angle_gamma   90.00
#
_symmetry.space_group_name_H-M   'P 1'
#
loop_
_entity.id
_entity.type
_entity.pdbx_description
1 polymer ?
#
loop_
_entity_poly.entity_id
_entity_poly.type
_entity_poly.pdbx_seq_one_letter_code
_entity_poly.pdbx_strand_id
1 'polypeptide(L)'
;MSRFLAAVLAAGDNSGEECIEACPRELEPVCGSDGVIYSSVCHMKKENCKKDVYVLPDEHCARSRGSTCTHSCVNVQDPVCGSDGRTYLNLCMLRVETCRSGIEFAHFGVCAQDDNDAEKNDCPADCSSAPQRRPHLRL
;
A
#
# COMPACT_ATOMS: atom_id res chain seq x y z
N MET A 1 46.11 17.80 -19.51
CA MET A 1 45.70 16.49 -18.97
C MET A 1 45.62 16.68 -17.46
N SER A 2 44.54 16.55 -16.73
CA SER A 2 43.21 16.04 -17.01
C SER A 2 42.20 16.84 -16.19
N ARG A 3 41.00 16.95 -16.75
CA ARG A 3 39.77 17.44 -16.13
C ARG A 3 39.45 16.65 -14.87
N PHE A 4 39.00 17.32 -13.81
CA PHE A 4 37.88 16.85 -12.98
C PHE A 4 37.03 18.05 -12.57
N LEU A 5 36.06 18.37 -13.42
CA LEU A 5 34.84 19.07 -13.03
C LEU A 5 33.94 18.07 -12.30
N ALA A 6 33.46 18.43 -11.11
CA ALA A 6 32.09 18.23 -10.66
C ALA A 6 31.93 18.91 -9.30
N ALA A 7 31.63 20.20 -9.30
CA ALA A 7 31.06 20.85 -8.14
C ALA A 7 29.64 20.29 -7.93
N VAL A 8 29.37 19.91 -6.69
CA VAL A 8 28.11 19.33 -6.19
C VAL A 8 26.93 20.20 -6.62
N LEU A 9 26.04 19.65 -7.45
CA LEU A 9 24.73 20.26 -7.68
C LEU A 9 23.86 19.95 -6.47
N ALA A 10 23.43 21.03 -5.82
CA ALA A 10 22.41 21.04 -4.81
C ALA A 10 21.12 20.38 -5.33
N ALA A 11 20.59 19.42 -4.58
CA ALA A 11 19.15 19.12 -4.62
C ALA A 11 18.53 19.97 -3.52
N GLY A 12 17.92 21.08 -3.92
CA GLY A 12 17.44 22.13 -3.03
C GLY A 12 16.32 21.67 -2.09
N ASP A 13 16.41 22.16 -0.86
CA ASP A 13 15.25 22.43 -0.02
C ASP A 13 14.67 23.77 -0.51
N ASN A 14 13.55 23.71 -1.24
CA ASN A 14 12.76 24.89 -1.63
C ASN A 14 11.30 24.61 -1.26
N SER A 15 10.86 25.25 -0.19
CA SER A 15 9.45 25.35 0.20
C SER A 15 8.65 26.09 -0.87
N GLY A 16 8.09 25.32 -1.80
CA GLY A 16 7.14 25.71 -2.82
C GLY A 16 6.41 24.46 -3.31
N GLU A 17 5.10 24.55 -3.53
CA GLU A 17 4.18 23.44 -3.83
C GLU A 17 4.45 22.73 -5.18
N GLU A 18 5.59 22.06 -5.29
CA GLU A 18 5.92 21.25 -6.47
C GLU A 18 5.35 19.83 -6.34
N CYS A 19 4.81 19.33 -7.44
CA CYS A 19 4.13 18.03 -7.46
C CYS A 19 5.12 16.87 -7.40
N ILE A 20 4.72 15.80 -6.73
CA ILE A 20 5.49 14.55 -6.70
C ILE A 20 5.32 13.84 -8.04
N GLU A 21 6.43 13.64 -8.77
CA GLU A 21 6.38 13.01 -10.10
C GLU A 21 6.42 11.48 -10.05
N ALA A 22 7.03 10.88 -9.03
CA ALA A 22 7.18 9.43 -8.92
C ALA A 22 7.02 8.96 -7.47
N CYS A 23 6.44 7.78 -7.31
CA CYS A 23 6.28 7.13 -6.02
C CYS A 23 6.96 5.76 -6.01
N PRO A 24 7.55 5.36 -4.87
CA PRO A 24 8.01 3.99 -4.67
C PRO A 24 6.82 3.03 -4.68
N ARG A 25 7.09 1.74 -4.90
CA ARG A 25 6.09 0.66 -4.86
C ARG A 25 5.75 0.25 -3.42
N GLU A 26 5.47 1.23 -2.58
CA GLU A 26 5.00 1.02 -1.20
C GLU A 26 3.50 0.71 -1.23
N LEU A 27 3.07 -0.31 -0.47
CA LEU A 27 1.69 -0.79 -0.40
C LEU A 27 1.17 -0.66 1.03
N GLU A 28 1.15 0.57 1.54
CA GLU A 28 0.57 0.93 2.82
C GLU A 28 -0.66 1.81 2.54
N PRO A 29 -1.83 1.19 2.29
CA PRO A 29 -2.98 1.93 1.80
C PRO A 29 -3.51 2.91 2.85
N VAL A 30 -4.03 4.04 2.39
CA VAL A 30 -4.56 5.11 3.24
C VAL A 30 -5.94 5.56 2.80
N CYS A 31 -6.75 6.01 3.76
CA CYS A 31 -8.02 6.68 3.51
C CYS A 31 -7.79 8.17 3.28
N GLY A 32 -8.17 8.70 2.11
CA GLY A 32 -8.17 10.13 1.82
C GLY A 32 -9.41 10.84 2.37
N SER A 33 -9.29 12.14 2.66
CA SER A 33 -10.41 12.99 3.08
C SER A 33 -11.51 13.18 2.02
N ASP A 34 -11.22 12.80 0.78
CA ASP A 34 -12.14 12.69 -0.35
C ASP A 34 -12.89 11.34 -0.41
N GLY A 35 -12.65 10.45 0.56
CA GLY A 35 -13.25 9.13 0.63
C GLY A 35 -12.65 8.11 -0.33
N VAL A 36 -11.52 8.44 -0.98
CA VAL A 36 -10.78 7.55 -1.88
C VAL A 36 -9.70 6.80 -1.11
N ILE A 37 -9.55 5.52 -1.40
CA ILE A 37 -8.48 4.68 -0.84
C ILE A 37 -7.27 4.72 -1.77
N TYR A 38 -6.14 5.20 -1.27
CA TYR A 38 -4.89 5.30 -2.03
C TYR A 38 -3.94 4.17 -1.66
N SER A 39 -3.13 3.73 -2.63
CA SER A 39 -2.12 2.70 -2.42
C SER A 39 -1.01 3.08 -1.42
N SER A 40 -0.70 4.37 -1.31
CA SER A 40 0.15 4.91 -0.24
C SER A 40 -0.04 6.43 -0.09
N VAL A 41 0.52 7.01 0.98
CA VAL A 41 0.55 8.46 1.20
C VAL A 41 1.22 9.19 0.03
N CYS A 42 2.26 8.62 -0.58
CA CYS A 42 2.90 9.21 -1.75
C CYS A 42 1.92 9.32 -2.91
N HIS A 43 1.21 8.23 -3.22
CA HIS A 43 0.24 8.20 -4.32
C HIS A 43 -0.92 9.18 -4.07
N MET A 44 -1.42 9.27 -2.82
CA MET A 44 -2.42 10.27 -2.42
C MET A 44 -1.95 11.69 -2.72
N LYS A 45 -0.74 12.06 -2.27
CA LYS A 45 -0.17 13.40 -2.49
C LYS A 45 0.12 13.69 -3.96
N LYS A 46 0.58 12.70 -4.72
CA LYS A 46 0.85 12.83 -6.16
C LYS A 46 -0.44 13.13 -6.94
N GLU A 47 -1.49 12.36 -6.73
CA GLU A 47 -2.76 12.51 -7.46
C GLU A 47 -3.57 13.74 -7.03
N ASN A 48 -3.35 14.18 -5.79
CA ASN A 48 -4.00 15.36 -5.20
C ASN A 48 -3.04 16.55 -5.08
N CYS A 49 -2.02 16.62 -5.93
CA CYS A 49 -1.16 17.80 -5.96
C CYS A 49 -2.00 19.08 -6.17
N LYS A 50 -1.73 20.12 -5.37
CA LYS A 50 -2.47 21.39 -5.35
C LYS A 50 -3.96 21.24 -4.98
N LYS A 51 -4.33 20.11 -4.36
CA LYS A 51 -5.65 19.90 -3.74
C LYS A 51 -5.44 19.63 -2.24
N ASP A 52 -6.46 19.96 -1.44
CA ASP A 52 -6.44 19.76 0.00
C ASP A 52 -7.02 18.39 0.37
N VAL A 53 -6.28 17.32 0.06
CA VAL A 53 -6.61 15.94 0.45
C VAL A 53 -5.59 15.45 1.47
N TYR A 54 -6.06 14.96 2.61
CA TYR A 54 -5.24 14.49 3.72
C TYR A 54 -5.72 13.12 4.20
N VAL A 55 -4.88 12.44 4.99
CA VAL A 55 -5.19 11.11 5.51
C VAL A 55 -6.23 11.21 6.62
N LEU A 56 -7.27 10.39 6.53
CA LEU A 56 -8.27 10.18 7.58
C LEU A 56 -8.09 8.83 8.26
N PRO A 57 -8.65 8.66 9.48
CA PRO A 57 -8.83 7.35 10.08
C PRO A 57 -9.66 6.45 9.16
N ASP A 58 -9.26 5.20 9.13
CA ASP A 58 -9.78 4.14 8.29
C ASP A 58 -11.30 3.95 8.29
N GLU A 59 -11.94 4.24 9.43
CA GLU A 59 -13.39 4.23 9.61
C GLU A 59 -14.13 5.26 8.74
N HIS A 60 -13.48 6.32 8.29
CA HIS A 60 -14.07 7.32 7.38
C HIS A 60 -14.21 6.79 5.96
N CYS A 61 -13.37 5.84 5.58
CA CYS A 61 -13.51 5.06 4.35
C CYS A 61 -14.33 3.79 4.59
N ALA A 62 -15.37 3.86 5.42
CA ALA A 62 -16.37 2.81 5.52
C ALA A 62 -17.62 3.20 4.73
N ARG A 63 -18.23 2.24 4.03
CA ARG A 63 -19.49 2.48 3.30
C ARG A 63 -20.62 2.98 4.22
N SER A 64 -20.62 2.54 5.47
CA SER A 64 -21.57 3.00 6.51
C SER A 64 -21.43 4.47 6.88
N ARG A 65 -20.28 5.10 6.59
CA ARG A 65 -20.01 6.53 6.79
C ARG A 65 -20.21 7.36 5.52
N GLY A 66 -20.74 6.77 4.46
CA GLY A 66 -21.03 7.45 3.20
C GLY A 66 -19.90 7.45 2.17
N SER A 67 -18.79 6.74 2.43
CA SER A 67 -17.76 6.53 1.40
C SER A 67 -18.30 5.69 0.24
N THR A 68 -17.89 6.04 -0.99
CA THR A 68 -18.20 5.28 -2.20
C THR A 68 -17.29 4.06 -2.38
N CYS A 69 -16.27 3.88 -1.52
CA CYS A 69 -15.26 2.85 -1.65
C CYS A 69 -14.54 2.88 -3.00
N THR A 70 -14.29 4.10 -3.49
CA THR A 70 -13.45 4.35 -4.68
C THR A 70 -11.98 4.22 -4.28
N HIS A 71 -11.12 3.87 -5.25
CA HIS A 71 -9.71 3.67 -4.97
C HIS A 71 -8.79 4.15 -6.09
N SER A 72 -7.57 4.52 -5.73
CA SER A 72 -6.42 4.62 -6.61
C SER A 72 -5.32 3.64 -6.16
N CYS A 73 -5.59 2.36 -6.46
CA CYS A 73 -4.67 1.28 -6.17
C CYS A 73 -3.78 1.01 -7.38
N VAL A 74 -2.50 0.73 -7.12
CA VAL A 74 -1.60 0.21 -8.15
C VAL A 74 -1.88 -1.27 -8.39
N ASN A 75 -1.76 -1.71 -9.65
CA ASN A 75 -1.93 -3.11 -10.04
C ASN A 75 -0.62 -3.91 -9.82
N VAL A 76 -0.16 -3.96 -8.57
CA VAL A 76 1.01 -4.75 -8.14
C VAL A 76 0.53 -6.04 -7.49
N GLN A 77 1.12 -7.17 -7.85
CA GLN A 77 0.81 -8.48 -7.28
C GLN A 77 1.61 -8.69 -5.98
N ASP A 78 0.93 -8.50 -4.85
CA ASP A 78 1.45 -8.73 -3.50
C ASP A 78 0.30 -9.30 -2.65
N PRO A 79 -0.08 -10.57 -2.88
CA PRO A 79 -1.38 -11.08 -2.49
C PRO A 79 -1.57 -11.09 -0.97
N VAL A 80 -2.82 -10.85 -0.54
CA VAL A 80 -3.23 -10.93 0.87
C VAL A 80 -4.52 -11.73 1.00
N CYS A 81 -4.70 -12.39 2.15
CA CYS A 81 -5.91 -13.11 2.48
C CYS A 81 -6.83 -12.24 3.35
N GLY A 82 -8.10 -12.14 2.95
CA GLY A 82 -9.15 -11.51 3.75
C GLY A 82 -9.80 -12.48 4.74
N SER A 83 -10.51 -11.92 5.73
CA SER A 83 -11.28 -12.68 6.72
C SER A 83 -12.45 -13.47 6.10
N ASP A 84 -12.78 -13.19 4.84
CA ASP A 84 -13.79 -13.89 4.05
C ASP A 84 -13.21 -15.10 3.28
N GLY A 85 -11.93 -15.41 3.49
CA GLY A 85 -11.24 -16.51 2.80
C GLY A 85 -10.92 -16.23 1.34
N ARG A 86 -11.05 -14.97 0.88
CA ARG A 86 -10.71 -14.58 -0.49
C ARG A 86 -9.32 -13.96 -0.56
N THR A 87 -8.61 -14.30 -1.63
CA THR A 87 -7.31 -13.70 -1.94
C THR A 87 -7.50 -12.41 -2.71
N TYR A 88 -6.84 -11.34 -2.26
CA TYR A 88 -6.83 -10.02 -2.88
C TYR A 88 -5.47 -9.75 -3.52
N LEU A 89 -5.48 -9.03 -4.64
CA LEU A 89 -4.28 -8.73 -5.42
C LEU A 89 -3.17 -8.05 -4.58
N ASN A 90 -3.59 -7.13 -3.71
CA ASN A 90 -2.74 -6.46 -2.74
C ASN A 90 -3.57 -5.87 -1.59
N LEU A 91 -2.88 -5.35 -0.57
CA LEU A 91 -3.50 -4.77 0.62
C LEU A 91 -4.43 -3.59 0.30
N CYS A 92 -4.14 -2.80 -0.73
CA CYS A 92 -5.02 -1.71 -1.18
C CYS A 92 -6.36 -2.26 -1.67
N MET A 93 -6.34 -3.31 -2.50
CA MET A 93 -7.57 -3.95 -2.99
C MET A 93 -8.36 -4.61 -1.87
N LEU A 94 -7.71 -5.19 -0.86
CA LEU A 94 -8.40 -5.68 0.33
C LEU A 94 -9.07 -4.54 1.09
N ARG A 95 -8.40 -3.39 1.27
CA ARG A 95 -8.95 -2.21 1.96
C ARG A 95 -10.23 -1.69 1.30
N VAL A 96 -10.33 -1.81 -0.02
CA VAL A 96 -11.55 -1.49 -0.77
C VAL A 96 -12.70 -2.40 -0.37
N GLU A 97 -12.45 -3.69 -0.18
CA GLU A 97 -13.46 -4.62 0.31
C GLU A 97 -13.75 -4.47 1.81
N THR A 98 -12.77 -4.04 2.62
CA THR A 98 -13.00 -3.58 3.99
C THR A 98 -14.01 -2.42 3.98
N CYS A 99 -13.85 -1.44 3.09
CA CYS A 99 -14.80 -0.34 2.95
C CYS A 99 -16.20 -0.84 2.56
N ARG A 100 -16.30 -1.75 1.57
CA ARG A 100 -17.57 -2.18 0.98
C ARG A 100 -18.37 -3.11 1.88
N SER A 101 -17.68 -4.08 2.47
CA SER A 101 -18.28 -5.27 3.07
C SER A 101 -17.78 -5.54 4.49
N GLY A 102 -16.87 -4.72 5.03
CA GLY A 102 -16.35 -4.88 6.38
C GLY A 102 -15.41 -6.07 6.54
N ILE A 103 -14.78 -6.52 5.46
CA ILE A 103 -13.82 -7.63 5.47
C ILE A 103 -12.52 -7.17 6.11
N GLU A 104 -11.97 -7.97 7.02
CA GLU A 104 -10.72 -7.68 7.72
C GLU A 104 -9.53 -8.38 7.07
N PHE A 105 -8.32 -7.90 7.34
CA PHE A 105 -7.10 -8.58 6.95
C PHE A 105 -6.87 -9.81 7.80
N ALA A 106 -6.63 -10.97 7.16
CA ALA A 106 -6.29 -12.20 7.85
C ALA A 106 -4.76 -12.39 7.91
N HIS A 107 -4.10 -12.50 6.74
CA HIS A 107 -2.65 -12.66 6.66
C HIS A 107 -2.11 -12.27 5.28
N PHE A 108 -0.79 -12.11 5.20
CA PHE A 108 -0.09 -11.93 3.92
C PHE A 108 -0.03 -13.25 3.15
N GLY A 109 -0.03 -13.17 1.82
CA GLY A 109 -0.08 -14.33 0.92
C GLY A 109 -1.50 -14.68 0.47
N VAL A 110 -1.61 -15.71 -0.35
CA VAL A 110 -2.90 -16.24 -0.81
C VAL A 110 -3.61 -16.97 0.34
N CYS A 111 -4.94 -16.99 0.34
CA CYS A 111 -5.68 -17.86 1.25
C CYS A 111 -5.39 -19.33 0.89
N ALA A 112 -5.30 -20.19 1.91
CA ALA A 112 -5.15 -21.62 1.70
C ALA A 112 -6.31 -22.14 0.83
N GLN A 113 -5.99 -22.63 -0.36
CA GLN A 113 -6.93 -23.41 -1.17
C GLN A 113 -6.70 -24.87 -0.78
N ASP A 114 -7.77 -25.62 -0.55
CA ASP A 114 -7.75 -26.99 -0.04
C ASP A 114 -6.99 -27.95 -0.97
N ASP A 115 -5.65 -27.93 -0.96
CA ASP A 115 -4.76 -28.92 -1.57
C ASP A 115 -3.37 -28.81 -0.93
N ASN A 116 -3.18 -29.50 0.20
CA ASN A 116 -1.89 -30.03 0.72
C ASN A 116 -0.62 -29.16 0.58
N ASP A 117 -0.66 -27.86 0.85
CA ASP A 117 0.56 -27.08 1.07
C ASP A 117 1.04 -27.25 2.52
N ALA A 118 2.16 -27.94 2.67
CA ALA A 118 2.84 -28.28 3.92
C ALA A 118 3.52 -27.07 4.60
N GLU A 119 2.84 -25.93 4.70
CA GLU A 119 3.37 -24.71 5.34
C GLU A 119 2.38 -24.10 6.36
N LYS A 120 1.42 -24.90 6.84
CA LYS A 120 0.45 -24.48 7.86
C LYS A 120 1.02 -24.40 9.29
N ASN A 121 2.25 -24.87 9.51
CA ASN A 121 2.82 -25.03 10.86
C ASN A 121 4.17 -24.31 11.09
N ASP A 122 4.69 -23.56 10.11
CA ASP A 122 5.99 -22.87 10.21
C ASP A 122 5.86 -21.35 10.35
N CYS A 123 4.66 -20.83 10.60
CA CYS A 123 4.53 -19.44 11.04
C CYS A 123 4.91 -19.38 12.54
N PRO A 124 6.04 -18.75 12.90
CA PRO A 124 6.45 -18.69 14.29
C PRO A 124 5.47 -17.83 15.08
N ALA A 125 5.22 -18.22 16.33
CA ALA A 125 4.42 -17.42 17.26
C ALA A 125 5.05 -16.05 17.58
N ASP A 126 6.35 -15.87 17.28
CA ASP A 126 7.09 -14.62 17.45
C ASP A 126 7.52 -14.06 16.08
N CYS A 127 7.14 -12.81 15.82
CA CYS A 127 7.49 -12.07 14.60
C CYS A 127 9.02 -11.97 14.42
N SER A 128 9.80 -11.95 15.50
CA SER A 128 11.27 -11.93 15.48
C SER A 128 11.88 -13.20 14.92
N SER A 129 11.13 -14.30 14.95
CA SER A 129 11.54 -15.60 14.41
C SER A 129 11.02 -15.83 13.00
N ALA A 130 10.22 -14.90 12.46
CA ALA A 130 9.67 -15.02 11.12
C ALA A 130 10.82 -15.04 10.10
N PRO A 131 10.79 -15.95 9.11
CA PRO A 131 11.72 -15.85 7.99
C PRO A 131 11.53 -14.48 7.35
N GLN A 132 12.62 -13.70 7.26
CA GLN A 132 12.54 -12.37 6.67
C GLN A 132 11.91 -12.48 5.28
N ARG A 133 10.94 -11.61 4.97
CA ARG A 133 10.33 -11.54 3.64
C ARG A 133 11.45 -11.63 2.61
N ARG A 134 11.39 -12.64 1.73
CA ARG A 134 12.34 -12.73 0.61
C ARG A 134 12.32 -11.36 -0.06
N PRO A 135 13.44 -10.62 -0.09
CA PRO A 135 13.45 -9.33 -0.76
C PRO A 135 13.01 -9.60 -2.19
N HIS A 136 11.98 -8.88 -2.66
CA HIS A 136 11.56 -8.97 -4.06
C HIS A 136 12.81 -8.81 -4.92
N LEU A 137 13.19 -9.88 -5.61
CA LEU A 137 14.38 -9.91 -6.43
C LEU A 137 14.23 -8.79 -7.46
N ARG A 138 15.00 -7.72 -7.30
CA ARG A 138 15.15 -6.66 -8.31
C ARG A 138 15.85 -7.30 -9.50
N LEU A 139 15.05 -7.74 -10.48
CA LEU A 139 15.48 -8.02 -11.85
C LEU A 139 15.40 -6.72 -12.65
#